data_AF-A0A8T4YKJ4-F1
#
_entry.id   AF-A0A8T4YKJ4-F1
#
_cell.length_a   1.000
_cell.length_b   1.000
_cell.length_c   1.000
_cell.angle_alpha   90.00
_cell.angle_beta   90.00
_cell.angle_gamma   90.00
#
_symmetry.space_group_name_H-M   'P 1'
#
loop_
_entity.id
_entity.type
_entity.pdbx_description
1 polymer ?
#
loop_
_entity_poly.entity_id
_entity_poly.type
_entity_poly.pdbx_seq_one_letter_code
_entity_poly.pdbx_strand_id
1 'polypeptide(L)'
;TWSHDPSNQLDSLINRLLKNVTDEVRELANLAREAAPEHGRSTYGEPSSGLVPSDIYREEHALNALENSRKARRIAEGILNSLDVKF
;
A
#
# COMPACT_ATOMS: atom_id res chain seq x y z
N THR A 1 3.76 4.03 15.98
CA THR A 1 4.13 4.70 14.72
C THR A 1 2.85 4.98 13.96
N TRP A 2 2.55 6.24 13.65
CA TRP A 2 1.30 6.65 12.99
C TRP A 2 1.21 6.26 11.50
N SER A 3 2.31 5.79 10.94
CA SER A 3 2.39 5.06 9.68
C SER A 3 2.73 3.60 10.00
N HIS A 4 1.72 2.74 10.08
CA HIS A 4 1.98 1.30 10.06
C HIS A 4 2.22 0.92 8.60
N ASP A 5 3.49 0.86 8.19
CA ASP A 5 3.92 0.39 6.87
C ASP A 5 4.16 -1.13 6.91
N PRO A 6 3.30 -1.96 6.31
CA PRO A 6 3.48 -3.41 6.28
C PRO A 6 4.40 -3.89 5.14
N SER A 7 4.96 -3.00 4.30
CA SER A 7 5.76 -3.39 3.13
C SER A 7 6.95 -4.28 3.51
N ASN A 8 7.68 -3.95 4.57
CA ASN A 8 8.82 -4.77 5.03
C ASN A 8 8.37 -6.15 5.54
N GLN A 9 7.17 -6.25 6.11
CA GLN A 9 6.60 -7.53 6.52
C GLN A 9 6.29 -8.38 5.30
N LEU A 10 5.68 -7.78 4.26
CA LEU A 10 5.42 -8.44 2.97
C LEU A 10 6.71 -8.88 2.27
N ASP A 11 7.73 -8.01 2.22
CA ASP A 11 9.03 -8.32 1.64
C ASP A 11 9.71 -9.50 2.36
N SER A 12 9.57 -9.58 3.69
CA SER A 12 10.13 -10.70 4.47
C SER A 12 9.49 -12.06 4.15
N LEU A 13 8.27 -12.06 3.61
CA LEU A 13 7.55 -13.28 3.24
C LEU A 13 7.99 -13.83 1.88
N ILE A 14 8.55 -13.00 0.99
CA ILE A 14 8.90 -13.39 -0.39
C ILE A 14 9.72 -14.68 -0.44
N ASN A 15 10.72 -14.83 0.44
CA ASN A 15 11.59 -16.02 0.45
C ASN A 15 10.92 -17.29 1.03
N ARG A 16 9.72 -17.15 1.60
CA ARG A 16 8.95 -18.24 2.24
C ARG A 16 7.72 -18.65 1.44
N LEU A 17 7.37 -17.90 0.39
CA LEU A 17 6.18 -18.11 -0.41
C LEU A 17 6.48 -18.93 -1.67
N LEU A 18 5.42 -19.47 -2.26
CA LEU A 18 5.52 -20.15 -3.56
C LEU A 18 6.00 -19.14 -4.62
N LYS A 19 6.83 -19.61 -5.56
CA LYS A 19 7.42 -18.74 -6.60
C LYS A 19 6.36 -18.05 -7.46
N ASN A 20 5.19 -18.67 -7.63
CA ASN A 20 4.10 -18.15 -8.46
C ASN A 20 3.31 -16.99 -7.83
N VAL A 21 3.59 -16.60 -6.59
CA VAL A 21 2.94 -15.43 -5.93
C VAL A 21 3.94 -14.34 -5.52
N THR A 22 5.23 -14.54 -5.82
CA THR A 22 6.30 -13.67 -5.33
C THR A 22 6.23 -12.26 -5.93
N ASP A 23 5.88 -12.15 -7.21
CA ASP A 23 5.81 -10.87 -7.89
C ASP A 23 4.59 -10.06 -7.43
N GLU A 24 3.46 -10.74 -7.20
CA GLU A 24 2.25 -10.19 -6.59
C GLU A 24 2.52 -9.65 -5.18
N VAL A 25 3.26 -10.41 -4.35
CA VAL A 25 3.61 -9.98 -2.99
C VAL A 25 4.52 -8.75 -3.02
N ARG A 26 5.47 -8.70 -3.94
CA ARG A 26 6.35 -7.54 -4.11
C ARG A 26 5.56 -6.30 -4.55
N GLU A 27 4.62 -6.48 -5.47
CA GLU A 27 3.74 -5.39 -5.91
C GLU A 27 2.84 -4.89 -4.76
N LEU A 28 2.30 -5.81 -3.95
CA LEU A 28 1.53 -5.44 -2.76
C LEU A 28 2.39 -4.67 -1.74
N ALA A 29 3.65 -5.06 -1.57
CA ALA A 29 4.60 -4.36 -0.71
C ALA A 29 4.86 -2.92 -1.21
N ASN A 30 5.02 -2.73 -2.52
CA ASN A 30 5.20 -1.40 -3.12
C ASN A 30 3.98 -0.50 -2.88
N LEU A 31 2.77 -1.01 -3.14
CA LEU A 31 1.52 -0.26 -2.91
C LEU A 31 1.34 0.12 -1.43
N ALA A 32 1.68 -0.78 -0.52
CA ALA A 32 1.63 -0.51 0.92
C ALA A 32 2.64 0.57 1.35
N ARG A 33 3.86 0.52 0.80
CA ARG A 33 4.92 1.50 1.05
C ARG A 33 4.52 2.90 0.58
N GLU A 34 3.92 2.98 -0.60
CA GLU A 34 3.40 4.24 -1.17
C GLU A 34 2.27 4.83 -0.33
N ALA A 35 1.36 4.00 0.18
CA ALA A 35 0.22 4.45 0.98
C ALA A 35 0.58 4.81 2.44
N ALA A 36 1.65 4.24 2.99
CA ALA A 36 2.01 4.39 4.40
C ALA A 36 2.15 5.84 4.92
N PRO A 37 2.77 6.79 4.20
CA PRO A 37 2.86 8.18 4.67
C PRO A 37 1.55 8.95 4.53
N GLU A 38 0.62 8.48 3.69
CA GLU A 38 -0.55 9.26 3.26
C GLU A 38 -1.55 9.52 4.38
N HIS A 39 -1.65 8.65 5.40
CA HIS A 39 -2.51 8.90 6.56
C HIS A 39 -2.13 10.20 7.29
N GLY A 40 -0.83 10.41 7.53
CA GLY A 40 -0.32 11.63 8.16
C GLY A 40 -0.41 12.83 7.21
N ARG A 41 0.04 12.66 5.97
CA ARG A 41 0.10 13.74 4.97
C ARG A 41 -1.29 14.25 4.57
N SER A 42 -2.28 13.38 4.40
CA SER A 42 -3.66 13.78 4.08
C SER A 42 -4.40 14.45 5.24
N THR A 43 -3.98 14.18 6.49
CA THR A 43 -4.60 14.79 7.68
C THR A 43 -3.94 16.11 8.05
N TYR A 44 -2.61 16.17 7.99
CA TYR A 44 -1.81 17.26 8.57
C TYR A 44 -0.95 18.01 7.54
N GLY A 45 -0.91 17.56 6.29
CA GLY A 45 -0.03 18.11 5.26
C GLY A 45 1.43 17.70 5.49
N GLU A 46 2.35 18.58 5.13
CA GLU A 46 3.78 18.44 5.41
C GLU A 46 4.24 19.61 6.29
N PRO A 47 4.10 19.50 7.63
CA PRO A 47 4.38 20.61 8.54
C PRO A 47 5.81 21.14 8.43
N SER A 48 6.79 20.28 8.16
CA SER A 48 8.19 20.67 7.94
C SER A 48 8.40 21.56 6.72
N SER A 49 7.50 21.47 5.74
CA SER A 49 7.50 22.23 4.49
C SER A 49 6.50 23.39 4.49
N GLY A 50 5.70 23.52 5.56
CA GLY A 50 4.64 24.53 5.66
C GLY A 50 3.45 24.30 4.73
N LEU A 51 3.30 23.09 4.17
CA LEU A 51 2.23 22.75 3.23
C LEU A 51 1.05 22.13 3.96
N VAL A 52 -0.17 22.62 3.71
CA VAL A 52 -1.41 21.98 4.19
C VAL A 52 -1.89 20.91 3.19
N PRO A 53 -2.79 19.98 3.56
CA PRO A 53 -3.28 18.96 2.63
C PRO A 53 -3.80 19.51 1.30
N SER A 54 -4.46 20.67 1.30
CA SER A 54 -4.97 21.31 0.07
C SER A 54 -3.89 21.84 -0.87
N ASP A 55 -2.66 22.04 -0.39
CA ASP A 55 -1.53 22.44 -1.23
C ASP A 55 -0.91 21.23 -1.94
N ILE A 56 -1.06 20.04 -1.36
CA ILE A 56 -0.43 18.79 -1.79
C ILE A 56 -1.36 18.01 -2.71
N TYR A 57 -2.63 17.87 -2.31
CA TYR A 57 -3.57 16.96 -2.94
C TYR A 57 -4.51 17.64 -3.91
N ARG A 58 -4.86 16.88 -4.93
CA ARG A 58 -5.78 17.22 -6.02
C ARG A 58 -6.64 15.99 -6.29
N GLU A 59 -7.71 16.16 -7.06
CA GLU A 59 -8.62 15.06 -7.41
C GLU A 59 -7.87 13.85 -7.99
N GLU A 60 -6.88 14.08 -8.86
CA GLU A 60 -6.06 13.03 -9.46
C GLU A 60 -5.35 12.16 -8.41
N HIS A 61 -4.86 12.76 -7.32
CA HIS A 61 -4.19 12.03 -6.25
C HIS A 61 -5.18 11.12 -5.50
N ALA A 62 -6.40 11.60 -5.26
CA ALA A 62 -7.44 10.81 -4.62
C ALA A 62 -7.90 9.64 -5.51
N LEU A 63 -8.03 9.89 -6.82
CA LEU A 63 -8.38 8.86 -7.80
C LEU A 63 -7.29 7.78 -7.89
N ASN A 64 -6.02 8.18 -7.95
CA ASN A 64 -4.89 7.27 -7.97
C ASN A 64 -4.83 6.41 -6.69
N ALA A 65 -5.03 7.02 -5.52
CA ALA A 65 -5.06 6.28 -4.25
C ALA A 65 -6.21 5.25 -4.21
N LEU A 66 -7.37 5.60 -4.76
CA LEU A 66 -8.51 4.68 -4.85
C LEU A 66 -8.24 3.53 -5.83
N GLU A 67 -7.62 3.81 -6.98
CA GLU A 67 -7.23 2.78 -7.94
C GLU A 67 -6.19 1.82 -7.35
N ASN A 68 -5.16 2.36 -6.72
CA ASN A 68 -4.11 1.59 -6.04
C ASN A 68 -4.69 0.72 -4.92
N SER A 69 -5.65 1.24 -4.15
CA SER A 69 -6.35 0.47 -3.10
C SER A 69 -7.14 -0.71 -3.69
N ARG A 70 -7.84 -0.50 -4.82
CA ARG A 70 -8.55 -1.58 -5.53
C ARG A 70 -7.59 -2.62 -6.09
N LYS A 71 -6.46 -2.18 -6.63
CA LYS A 71 -5.39 -3.06 -7.13
C LYS A 71 -4.80 -3.90 -5.99
N ALA A 72 -4.43 -3.28 -4.87
CA ALA A 72 -3.91 -3.95 -3.69
C ALA A 72 -4.87 -5.04 -3.18
N ARG A 73 -6.18 -4.73 -3.09
CA ARG A 73 -7.20 -5.71 -2.70
C ARG A 73 -7.24 -6.91 -3.63
N ARG A 74 -7.29 -6.69 -4.95
CA ARG A 74 -7.31 -7.80 -5.94
C ARG A 74 -6.06 -8.68 -5.83
N ILE A 75 -4.89 -8.07 -5.65
CA ILE A 75 -3.62 -8.78 -5.47
C ILE A 75 -3.68 -9.63 -4.19
N ALA A 76 -4.09 -9.05 -3.07
CA ALA A 76 -4.19 -9.76 -1.80
C ALA A 76 -5.16 -10.95 -1.90
N GLU A 77 -6.34 -10.76 -2.48
CA GLU A 77 -7.31 -11.83 -2.73
C GLU A 77 -6.71 -12.94 -3.62
N GLY A 78 -5.98 -12.58 -4.69
CA GLY A 78 -5.31 -13.54 -5.57
C GLY A 78 -4.22 -14.35 -4.88
N ILE A 79 -3.41 -13.72 -4.03
CA ILE A 79 -2.39 -14.41 -3.22
C ILE A 79 -3.06 -15.40 -2.27
N LEU A 80 -4.09 -14.96 -1.54
CA LEU A 80 -4.75 -15.81 -0.53
C LEU A 80 -5.45 -17.02 -1.15
N ASN A 81 -6.10 -16.83 -2.30
CA ASN A 81 -6.67 -17.94 -3.09
C ASN A 81 -5.59 -18.92 -3.55
N SER A 82 -4.43 -18.42 -3.98
CA SER A 82 -3.28 -19.26 -4.40
C SER A 82 -2.66 -20.05 -3.24
N LEU A 83 -2.87 -19.58 -2.00
CA LEU A 83 -2.42 -20.23 -0.77
C LEU A 83 -3.50 -21.12 -0.13
N ASP A 84 -4.67 -21.29 -0.77
CA ASP A 84 -5.86 -21.99 -0.25
C ASP A 84 -6.32 -21.48 1.14
N VAL A 85 -6.16 -20.17 1.38
CA VAL A 85 -6.66 -19.52 2.60
C VAL A 85 -8.06 -18.99 2.33
N LYS A 86 -9.04 -19.47 3.09
CA LYS A 86 -10.46 -19.08 2.99
C LYS A 86 -10.86 -18.11 4.10
N PHE A 87 -11.74 -17.16 3.79
CA PHE A 87 -12.32 -16.19 4.72
C PHE A 87 -13.84 -16.15 4.59
#